data_AF-A0A9X5AP80-F1
#
_entry.id   AF-A0A9X5AP80-F1
#
_cell.length_a   1.000
_cell.length_b   1.000
_cell.length_c   1.000
_cell.angle_alpha   90.00
_cell.angle_beta   90.00
_cell.angle_gamma   90.00
#
_symmetry.space_group_name_H-M   'P 1'
#
loop_
_entity.id
_entity.type
_entity.pdbx_description
1 polymer ?
#
loop_
_entity_poly.entity_id
_entity_poly.type
_entity_poly.pdbx_seq_one_letter_code
_entity_poly.pdbx_strand_id
1 'polypeptide(L)' 'AMFLLAYHGKTPVLGVPSCAMYSKRTVLDLVLPRILIDEELTAEDIAAYGHGGLCLDCGVCTFPHCSFGK' A
#
# COMPACT_ATOMS: atom_id res chain seq x y z
N ALA A 1 -1.12 6.32 11.13
CA ALA A 1 -0.73 7.07 9.92
C ALA A 1 0.66 6.63 9.52
N MET A 2 0.82 5.83 8.46
CA MET A 2 2.12 5.19 8.20
C MET A 2 2.55 5.20 6.73
N PHE A 3 1.77 5.73 5.79
CA PHE A 3 2.16 5.79 4.38
C PHE A 3 1.82 7.17 3.80
N LEU A 4 2.71 7.69 2.97
CA LEU A 4 2.55 8.97 2.29
C LEU A 4 2.79 8.79 0.79
N LEU A 5 1.97 9.43 -0.01
CA LEU A 5 2.15 9.56 -1.45
C LEU A 5 2.10 11.04 -1.81
N ALA A 6 3.09 11.51 -2.54
CA ALA A 6 3.12 12.82 -3.15
C ALA A 6 3.59 12.71 -4.60
N TYR A 7 3.33 13.73 -5.40
CA TYR A 7 3.81 13.80 -6.78
C TYR A 7 4.65 15.06 -6.98
N HIS A 8 5.81 14.89 -7.59
CA HIS A 8 6.63 15.98 -8.10
C HIS A 8 6.61 15.93 -9.64
N GLY A 9 5.68 16.67 -10.24
CA GLY A 9 5.34 16.48 -11.64
C GLY A 9 4.77 15.07 -11.85
N LYS A 10 5.39 14.28 -12.74
CA LYS A 10 5.04 12.87 -12.96
C LYS A 10 5.79 11.89 -12.05
N THR A 11 6.67 12.39 -11.17
CA THR A 11 7.49 11.53 -10.33
C THR A 11 6.78 11.25 -9.00
N PRO A 12 6.42 10.00 -8.70
CA PRO A 12 5.82 9.62 -7.42
C PRO A 12 6.89 9.64 -6.31
N VAL A 13 6.54 10.22 -5.16
CA VAL A 13 7.37 10.25 -3.94
C VAL A 13 6.63 9.48 -2.85
N LEU A 14 7.23 8.37 -2.40
CA LEU A 14 6.64 7.44 -1.44
C LEU A 14 7.30 7.55 -0.07
N GLY A 15 6.52 7.88 0.95
CA GLY A 15 6.92 7.82 2.36
C GLY A 15 6.51 6.49 2.97
N VAL A 16 7.49 5.68 3.33
CA VAL A 16 7.30 4.32 3.87
C VAL A 16 7.71 4.31 5.34
N PRO A 17 6.94 3.68 6.24
CA PRO A 17 7.26 3.68 7.66
C PRO A 17 8.44 2.74 7.92
N SER A 18 9.26 3.03 8.92
CA SER A 18 10.38 2.13 9.30
C SER A 18 9.90 0.72 9.68
N CYS A 19 8.67 0.60 10.22
CA CYS A 19 8.08 -0.70 10.54
C CYS A 19 7.86 -1.60 9.31
N ALA A 20 7.85 -1.06 8.10
CA ALA A 20 7.74 -1.85 6.87
C ALA A 20 8.93 -2.79 6.64
N MET A 21 10.08 -2.52 7.28
CA MET A 21 11.21 -3.45 7.25
C MET A 21 10.95 -4.74 8.03
N TYR A 22 9.99 -4.72 8.97
CA TYR A 22 9.68 -5.84 9.86
C TYR A 22 8.35 -6.51 9.51
N SER A 23 7.39 -5.74 9.01
CA SER A 23 6.12 -6.27 8.52
C SER A 23 6.28 -6.85 7.12
N LYS A 24 5.99 -8.15 6.96
CA LYS A 24 6.13 -8.85 5.66
C LYS A 24 5.27 -8.27 4.54
N ARG A 25 4.16 -7.60 4.87
CA ARG A 25 3.26 -6.94 3.91
C ARG A 25 2.76 -5.63 4.51
N THR A 26 2.73 -4.58 3.69
CA THR A 26 2.24 -3.25 4.03
C THR A 26 1.44 -2.65 2.87
N VAL A 27 0.82 -1.49 3.09
CA VAL A 27 0.12 -0.76 2.01
C VAL A 27 1.02 -0.44 0.81
N LEU A 28 2.34 -0.39 1.00
CA LEU A 28 3.29 -0.24 -0.10
C LEU A 28 3.13 -1.37 -1.14
N ASP A 29 2.88 -2.61 -0.71
CA ASP A 29 2.70 -3.75 -1.60
C ASP A 29 1.43 -3.65 -2.47
N LEU A 30 0.45 -2.85 -2.04
CA LEU A 30 -0.77 -2.56 -2.80
C LEU A 30 -0.58 -1.37 -3.76
N VAL A 31 0.14 -0.34 -3.30
CA VAL A 31 0.31 0.93 -4.02
C VAL A 31 1.42 0.86 -5.05
N LEU A 32 2.54 0.21 -4.73
CA LEU A 32 3.72 0.17 -5.60
C LEU A 32 3.42 -0.44 -6.99
N PRO A 33 2.71 -1.57 -7.13
CA PRO A 33 2.40 -2.11 -8.46
C PRO A 33 1.57 -1.17 -9.34
N ARG A 34 0.64 -0.40 -8.73
CA ARG A 34 -0.18 0.61 -9.41
C ARG A 34 0.67 1.76 -9.93
N ILE A 35 1.58 2.25 -9.11
CA ILE A 35 2.52 3.31 -9.51
C ILE A 35 3.49 2.83 -10.60
N LEU A 36 3.93 1.57 -10.55
CA LEU A 36 4.84 1.01 -11.56
C LEU A 36 4.21 0.87 -12.95
N ILE A 37 2.89 0.91 -13.06
CA ILE A 37 2.16 0.96 -14.33
C ILE A 37 1.72 2.38 -14.70
N ASP A 38 2.36 3.40 -14.10
CA ASP A 38 2.06 4.82 -14.28
C ASP A 38 0.61 5.21 -13.90
N GLU A 39 -0.03 4.47 -12.99
CA GLU A 39 -1.35 4.84 -12.47
C GLU A 39 -1.22 6.02 -11.48
N GLU A 40 -1.96 7.10 -11.76
CA GLU A 40 -2.01 8.27 -10.88
C GLU A 40 -3.09 8.10 -9.81
N LEU A 41 -2.64 7.72 -8.60
CA LEU A 41 -3.50 7.52 -7.44
C LEU A 41 -3.94 8.85 -6.81
N THR A 42 -5.22 8.92 -6.41
CA THR A 42 -5.80 10.09 -5.75
C THR A 42 -5.76 9.99 -4.22
N ALA A 43 -6.13 11.08 -3.54
CA ALA A 43 -6.28 11.07 -2.08
C ALA A 43 -7.34 10.06 -1.62
N GLU A 44 -8.40 9.89 -2.41
CA GLU A 44 -9.48 8.93 -2.17
C GLU A 44 -8.99 7.47 -2.27
N ASP A 45 -8.11 7.16 -3.24
CA ASP A 45 -7.47 5.84 -3.34
C ASP A 45 -6.69 5.50 -2.06
N ILE A 46 -5.91 6.47 -1.55
CA ILE A 46 -5.12 6.28 -0.33
C ILE A 46 -6.01 6.19 0.90
N ALA A 47 -7.03 7.05 1.00
CA ALA A 47 -8.01 7.01 2.10
C ALA A 47 -8.77 5.68 2.15
N ALA A 48 -9.03 5.07 0.98
CA ALA A 48 -9.68 3.78 0.87
C ALA A 48 -8.87 2.62 1.49
N TYR A 49 -7.55 2.77 1.65
CA TYR A 49 -6.70 1.82 2.40
C TYR A 49 -6.58 2.14 3.89
N GLY A 50 -7.15 3.25 4.37
CA GLY A 50 -7.09 3.66 5.78
C GLY A 50 -7.94 2.81 6.73
N HIS A 51 -8.99 2.18 6.21
CA HIS A 51 -9.87 1.27 6.95
C HIS A 51 -9.85 -0.12 6.31
N GLY A 52 -9.72 -1.17 7.14
CA GLY A 52 -9.55 -2.55 6.67
C GLY A 52 -8.08 -2.87 6.41
N GLY A 53 -7.79 -3.86 5.56
CA GLY A 53 -6.42 -4.12 5.13
C GLY A 53 -5.52 -4.76 6.18
N LEU A 54 -6.09 -5.46 7.18
CA LEU A 54 -5.30 -6.15 8.19
C LEU A 54 -4.65 -7.41 7.59
N CYS A 55 -3.32 -7.46 7.59
CA CYS A 55 -2.60 -8.69 7.28
C CYS A 55 -2.73 -9.64 8.47
N LEU A 56 -3.26 -10.84 8.23
CA LEU A 56 -3.48 -11.85 9.28
C LEU A 56 -2.23 -12.70 9.59
N ASP A 57 -1.09 -12.39 8.97
CA ASP A 57 0.15 -13.20 8.99
C ASP A 57 -0.12 -14.70 8.81
N CYS A 58 -0.95 -15.03 7.81
CA CYS A 58 -1.27 -16.42 7.49
C CYS A 58 0.00 -17.22 7.15
N GLY A 59 0.05 -18.49 7.56
CA GLY A 59 1.18 -19.38 7.30
C GLY A 59 1.47 -19.57 5.80
N VAL A 60 0.41 -19.56 4.97
CA VAL A 60 0.49 -19.47 3.51
C VAL A 60 -0.33 -18.26 3.07
N CYS A 61 0.29 -17.38 2.28
CA CYS A 61 -0.37 -16.16 1.80
C CYS A 61 -1.44 -16.47 0.75
N THR A 62 -2.66 -15.97 0.95
CA THR A 62 -3.78 -16.15 0.03
C THR A 62 -4.20 -14.86 -0.67
N PHE A 63 -3.41 -13.79 -0.58
CA PHE A 63 -3.64 -12.56 -1.31
C PHE A 63 -3.75 -12.84 -2.83
N PRO A 64 -4.71 -12.23 -3.57
CA PRO A 64 -5.66 -11.19 -3.16
C PRO A 64 -6.97 -11.71 -2.52
N HIS A 65 -7.14 -13.01 -2.33
CA HIS A 65 -8.32 -13.61 -1.70
C HIS A 65 -8.31 -13.50 -0.16
N CYS A 66 -7.91 -12.34 0.36
CA CYS A 66 -7.92 -12.05 1.80
C CYS A 66 -8.17 -10.57 2.04
N SER A 67 -8.57 -10.23 3.27
CA SER A 67 -8.94 -8.87 3.68
C SER A 67 -7.82 -7.82 3.62
N PHE A 68 -6.58 -8.22 3.31
CA PHE A 68 -5.42 -7.32 3.29
C PHE A 68 -5.48 -6.30 2.13
N GLY A 69 -5.97 -6.71 0.96
CA GLY A 69 -6.08 -5.86 -0.23
C GLY A 69 -7.41 -5.11 -0.37
N LYS A 70 -8.27 -5.24 0.66
CA LYS A 70 -9.74 -5.34 0.62
C LYS A 70 -10.25 -6.73 0.28
#